data_AF-A0A521GAI6-F1
#
_entry.id   AF-A0A521GAI6-F1
#
_cell.length_a   1.000
_cell.length_b   1.000
_cell.length_c   1.000
_cell.angle_alpha   90.00
_cell.angle_beta   90.00
_cell.angle_gamma   90.00
#
_symmetry.space_group_name_H-M   'P 1'
#
loop_
_entity.id
_entity.type
_entity.pdbx_description
1 polymer ?
#
loop_
_entity_poly.entity_id
_entity_poly.type
_entity_poly.pdbx_seq_one_letter_code
_entity_poly.pdbx_strand_id
1 'polypeptide(L)'
;MEPSNSDNNLDTAVFTPNLYIPTERHIFPLLSDAIWSLLGAKINLPESVKAFGAEFEQARNTSSQLQIPFLNIHYRRENGRDFVYYAHEKAVPLANSASGYQAVVPLLVTVEHQREHCGDSRFIIEEPELNLYPTAQKDLIYNLVSGLDPKKAYGGTEWVFTTHSPYVLSALNTLMLAYKVAHQSEENRTKVEAIIPARHWINPDDFAAYYVDEGTVRSIINPKTGLISDNELDDVSEDLAGEQDQLLELYRSFLHA
;
A
#
# COMPACT_ATOMS: atom_id res chain seq x y z
N MET A 1 -34.69 0.35 48.89
CA MET A 1 -33.59 -0.61 48.98
C MET A 1 -33.50 -1.31 47.64
N GLU A 2 -32.45 -0.94 46.91
CA GLU A 2 -31.85 -1.50 45.69
C GLU A 2 -32.72 -2.21 44.64
N PRO A 3 -32.74 -1.70 43.39
CA PRO A 3 -32.95 -2.54 42.22
C PRO A 3 -31.64 -3.26 41.84
N SER A 4 -31.79 -4.50 41.39
CA SER A 4 -30.75 -5.39 40.90
C SER A 4 -30.01 -4.82 39.68
N ASN A 5 -28.68 -4.82 39.75
CA ASN A 5 -27.73 -4.47 38.69
C ASN A 5 -28.03 -5.20 37.37
N SER A 6 -28.41 -4.43 36.36
CA SER A 6 -28.28 -4.75 34.94
C SER A 6 -26.88 -4.39 34.44
N ASP A 7 -26.33 -5.25 33.60
CA ASP A 7 -25.37 -4.95 32.53
C ASP A 7 -24.04 -4.28 32.92
N ASN A 8 -23.09 -5.10 33.33
CA ASN A 8 -21.67 -4.83 33.11
C ASN A 8 -21.16 -5.76 32.00
N ASN A 9 -21.52 -5.47 30.75
CA ASN A 9 -20.73 -5.88 29.60
C ASN A 9 -19.95 -4.65 29.16
N LEU A 10 -18.85 -4.40 29.87
CA LEU A 10 -17.82 -3.46 29.41
C LEU A 10 -17.27 -4.05 28.12
N ASP A 11 -17.55 -3.37 27.02
CA ASP A 11 -16.90 -3.54 25.72
C ASP A 11 -15.40 -3.77 25.96
N THR A 12 -14.97 -5.02 25.78
CA THR A 12 -13.57 -5.32 25.53
C THR A 12 -13.26 -4.66 24.19
N ALA A 13 -12.77 -3.42 24.24
CA ALA A 13 -12.15 -2.78 23.09
C ALA A 13 -11.07 -3.75 22.60
N VAL A 14 -11.38 -4.46 21.52
CA VAL A 14 -10.41 -5.29 20.81
C VAL A 14 -9.34 -4.29 20.35
N PHE A 15 -8.18 -4.33 21.01
CA PHE A 15 -7.04 -3.53 20.60
C PHE A 15 -6.58 -4.10 19.26
N THR A 16 -7.08 -3.54 18.17
CA THR A 16 -6.58 -3.83 16.83
C THR A 16 -5.16 -3.26 16.75
N PRO A 17 -4.11 -4.08 16.58
CA PRO A 17 -2.76 -3.57 16.42
C PRO A 17 -2.68 -2.63 15.21
N ASN A 18 -2.11 -1.45 15.44
CA ASN A 18 -1.94 -0.39 14.44
C ASN A 18 -0.48 -0.36 14.00
N LEU A 19 -0.22 -0.61 12.71
CA LEU A 19 1.11 -0.47 12.11
C LEU A 19 1.14 0.76 11.19
N TYR A 20 1.99 1.74 11.53
CA TYR A 20 2.29 2.88 10.66
C TYR A 20 3.57 2.61 9.87
N ILE A 21 3.51 2.82 8.55
CA ILE A 21 4.61 2.56 7.61
C ILE A 21 4.95 3.87 6.87
N PRO A 22 6.10 4.51 7.20
CA PRO A 22 6.49 5.78 6.62
C PRO A 22 7.06 5.67 5.19
N THR A 23 7.15 6.80 4.49
CA THR A 23 7.83 6.91 3.19
C THR A 23 9.35 6.66 3.30
N GLU A 24 9.97 6.97 4.45
CA GLU A 24 11.39 6.73 4.72
C GLU A 24 11.75 5.23 4.85
N ARG A 25 10.79 4.29 4.80
CA ARG A 25 11.05 2.85 4.96
C ARG A 25 12.15 2.29 4.05
N HIS A 26 12.40 2.92 2.90
CA HIS A 26 13.43 2.54 1.95
C HIS A 26 14.88 2.67 2.49
N ILE A 27 15.08 3.39 3.62
CA ILE A 27 16.40 3.49 4.26
C ILE A 27 16.78 2.21 5.00
N PHE A 28 15.82 1.42 5.51
CA PHE A 28 16.13 0.28 6.39
C PHE A 28 17.01 -0.80 5.75
N PRO A 29 16.83 -1.15 4.47
CA PRO A 29 17.78 -2.00 3.78
C PRO A 29 19.21 -1.45 3.76
N LEU A 30 19.38 -0.13 3.72
CA LEU A 30 20.69 0.54 3.68
C LEU A 30 21.35 0.60 5.06
N LEU A 31 20.54 0.57 6.13
CA LEU A 31 21.01 0.75 7.51
C LEU A 31 21.58 -0.52 8.15
N SER A 32 21.45 -1.71 7.53
CA SER A 32 21.81 -2.98 8.17
C SER A 32 23.24 -2.99 8.75
N ASP A 33 24.19 -2.36 8.04
CA ASP A 33 25.60 -2.34 8.43
C ASP A 33 25.99 -1.04 9.16
N ALA A 34 25.14 0.00 9.09
CA ALA A 34 25.43 1.35 9.57
C ALA A 34 24.65 1.75 10.84
N ILE A 35 23.65 0.97 11.27
CA ILE A 35 22.75 1.33 12.37
C ILE A 35 23.51 1.60 13.69
N TRP A 36 24.55 0.81 13.99
CA TRP A 36 25.37 0.99 15.19
C TRP A 36 26.19 2.28 15.17
N SER A 37 26.66 2.69 13.99
CA SER A 37 27.36 3.97 13.82
C SER A 37 26.40 5.16 14.03
N LEU A 38 25.16 5.05 13.54
CA LEU A 38 24.13 6.08 13.75
C LEU A 38 23.71 6.20 15.22
N LEU A 39 23.51 5.06 15.89
CA LEU A 39 23.22 5.01 17.32
C LEU A 39 24.39 5.57 18.15
N GLY A 40 25.63 5.21 17.80
CA GLY A 40 26.83 5.75 18.45
C GLY A 40 27.00 7.26 18.26
N ALA A 41 26.58 7.78 17.11
CA ALA A 41 26.57 9.21 16.81
C ALA A 41 25.40 9.99 17.47
N LYS A 42 24.51 9.30 18.20
CA LYS A 42 23.31 9.88 18.86
C LYS A 42 22.39 10.65 17.90
N ILE A 43 22.29 10.18 16.66
CA ILE A 43 21.40 10.78 15.67
C ILE A 43 19.95 10.47 16.07
N ASN A 44 19.12 11.52 16.22
CA ASN A 44 17.72 11.36 16.57
C ASN A 44 16.88 11.16 15.30
N LEU A 45 16.46 9.94 15.03
CA LEU A 45 15.48 9.64 13.98
C LEU A 45 14.06 10.01 14.42
N PRO A 46 13.13 10.32 13.50
CA PRO A 46 11.72 10.47 13.83
C PRO A 46 11.15 9.22 14.51
N GLU A 47 10.21 9.39 15.44
CA GLU A 47 9.64 8.26 16.20
C GLU A 47 8.91 7.26 15.31
N SER A 48 8.22 7.73 14.27
CA SER A 48 7.55 6.86 13.28
C SER A 48 8.53 5.93 12.55
N VAL A 49 9.70 6.47 12.18
CA VAL A 49 10.78 5.71 11.53
C VAL A 49 11.33 4.67 12.51
N LYS A 50 11.62 5.05 13.76
CA LYS A 50 12.09 4.10 14.78
C LYS A 50 11.09 2.98 15.03
N ALA A 51 9.81 3.31 15.16
CA ALA A 51 8.74 2.36 15.40
C ALA A 51 8.65 1.35 14.25
N PHE A 52 8.53 1.82 13.00
CA PHE A 52 8.52 0.93 11.85
C PHE A 52 9.81 0.10 11.74
N GLY A 53 10.97 0.68 12.05
CA GLY A 53 12.25 -0.03 12.06
C GLY A 53 12.27 -1.23 12.99
N ALA A 54 11.68 -1.09 14.19
CA ALA A 54 11.55 -2.19 15.16
C ALA A 54 10.63 -3.29 14.63
N GLU A 55 9.48 -2.92 14.05
CA GLU A 55 8.52 -3.85 13.45
C GLU A 55 9.12 -4.61 12.27
N PHE A 56 9.82 -3.92 11.36
CA PHE A 56 10.52 -4.55 10.26
C PHE A 56 11.63 -5.48 10.74
N GLU A 57 12.36 -5.09 11.79
CA GLU A 57 13.41 -5.93 12.38
C GLU A 57 12.84 -7.21 13.02
N GLN A 58 11.72 -7.11 13.74
CA GLN A 58 11.01 -8.27 14.24
C GLN A 58 10.52 -9.16 13.09
N ALA A 59 9.86 -8.56 12.09
CA ALA A 59 9.29 -9.26 10.96
C ALA A 59 10.33 -10.04 10.16
N ARG A 60 11.47 -9.41 9.82
CA ARG A 60 12.54 -10.08 9.04
C ARG A 60 13.27 -11.17 9.83
N ASN A 61 13.26 -11.11 11.16
CA ASN A 61 13.88 -12.13 12.01
C ASN A 61 12.98 -13.37 12.18
N THR A 62 11.65 -13.21 12.14
CA THR A 62 10.69 -14.32 12.21
C THR A 62 10.37 -14.87 10.82
N SER A 63 10.06 -14.01 9.87
CA SER A 63 9.70 -14.34 8.49
C SER A 63 10.93 -14.14 7.60
N SER A 64 11.87 -15.08 7.68
CA SER A 64 13.18 -14.98 7.01
C SER A 64 13.12 -15.08 5.48
N GLN A 65 11.93 -15.30 4.90
CA GLN A 65 11.72 -15.42 3.47
C GLN A 65 10.32 -14.98 3.07
N LEU A 66 10.19 -14.36 1.90
CA LEU A 66 8.90 -13.94 1.34
C LEU A 66 8.91 -14.04 -0.18
N GLN A 67 7.87 -14.64 -0.76
CA GLN A 67 7.66 -14.63 -2.21
C GLN A 67 6.87 -13.37 -2.57
N ILE A 68 7.31 -12.62 -3.58
CA ILE A 68 6.62 -11.43 -4.08
C ILE A 68 6.33 -11.66 -5.58
N PRO A 69 5.25 -12.39 -5.91
CA PRO A 69 5.05 -12.93 -7.25
C PRO A 69 4.90 -11.87 -8.32
N PHE A 70 4.24 -10.75 -8.02
CA PHE A 70 3.99 -9.68 -8.99
C PHE A 70 5.26 -8.92 -9.43
N LEU A 71 6.33 -9.01 -8.65
CA LEU A 71 7.65 -8.48 -9.03
C LEU A 71 8.60 -9.58 -9.54
N ASN A 72 8.15 -10.84 -9.55
CA ASN A 72 8.98 -12.02 -9.85
C ASN A 72 10.27 -12.07 -9.01
N ILE A 73 10.15 -11.72 -7.73
CA ILE A 73 11.27 -11.74 -6.78
C ILE A 73 10.94 -12.59 -5.56
N HIS A 74 12.01 -13.11 -4.97
CA HIS A 74 11.98 -13.75 -3.66
C HIS A 74 12.90 -13.01 -2.70
N TYR A 75 12.35 -12.53 -1.58
CA TYR A 75 13.13 -11.98 -0.48
C TYR A 75 13.59 -13.11 0.44
N ARG A 76 14.83 -13.03 0.91
CA ARG A 76 15.36 -13.92 1.94
C ARG A 76 16.43 -13.22 2.78
N ARG A 77 16.38 -13.47 4.09
CA ARG A 77 17.40 -13.06 5.06
C ARG A 77 18.38 -14.19 5.27
N GLU A 78 19.66 -13.95 5.00
CA GLU A 78 20.74 -14.93 5.15
C GLU A 78 21.89 -14.32 5.95
N ASN A 79 22.28 -14.96 7.06
CA ASN A 79 23.39 -14.52 7.90
C ASN A 79 23.28 -13.04 8.34
N GLY A 80 22.07 -12.61 8.71
CA GLY A 80 21.79 -11.24 9.14
C GLY A 80 21.70 -10.20 8.01
N ARG A 81 21.88 -10.60 6.75
CA ARG A 81 21.77 -9.73 5.57
C ARG A 81 20.54 -10.05 4.74
N ASP A 82 19.97 -9.00 4.17
CA ASP A 82 18.74 -9.04 3.39
C ASP A 82 19.07 -9.15 1.90
N PHE A 83 18.48 -10.13 1.20
CA PHE A 83 18.73 -10.39 -0.22
C PHE A 83 17.42 -10.49 -1.00
N VAL A 84 17.50 -10.11 -2.27
CA VAL A 84 16.44 -10.30 -3.27
C VAL A 84 16.97 -11.21 -4.37
N TYR A 85 16.21 -12.25 -4.70
CA TYR A 85 16.52 -13.22 -5.73
C TYR A 85 15.59 -13.00 -6.92
N TYR A 86 16.16 -12.97 -8.12
CA TYR A 86 15.40 -13.01 -9.37
C TYR A 86 15.44 -14.43 -9.93
N ALA A 87 14.27 -15.03 -10.10
CA ALA A 87 14.16 -16.44 -10.45
C ALA A 87 15.04 -17.30 -9.52
N HIS A 88 15.81 -18.25 -10.08
CA HIS A 88 16.55 -19.25 -9.29
C HIS A 88 18.05 -18.97 -9.12
N GLU A 89 18.62 -17.88 -9.67
CA GLU A 89 20.08 -17.86 -9.89
C GLU A 89 20.85 -16.61 -9.43
N LYS A 90 20.25 -15.42 -9.35
CA LYS A 90 20.99 -14.19 -8.97
C LYS A 90 20.42 -13.53 -7.73
N ALA A 91 21.21 -13.56 -6.66
CA ALA A 91 20.97 -12.82 -5.43
C ALA A 91 21.60 -11.43 -5.52
N VAL A 92 20.86 -10.40 -5.14
CA VAL A 92 21.37 -9.05 -4.96
C VAL A 92 21.08 -8.65 -3.51
N PRO A 93 22.07 -8.11 -2.75
CA PRO A 93 21.79 -7.51 -1.46
C PRO A 93 20.67 -6.48 -1.60
N LEU A 94 19.66 -6.49 -0.72
CA LEU A 94 18.53 -5.57 -0.80
C LEU A 94 19.01 -4.11 -0.79
N ALA A 95 20.05 -3.81 0.00
CA ALA A 95 20.73 -2.51 0.03
C ALA A 95 21.29 -2.04 -1.32
N ASN A 96 21.61 -2.97 -2.22
CA ASN A 96 22.18 -2.70 -3.55
C ASN A 96 21.15 -2.90 -4.69
N SER A 97 19.89 -3.20 -4.34
CA SER A 97 18.81 -3.38 -5.32
C SER A 97 18.20 -2.04 -5.76
N ALA A 98 17.28 -2.06 -6.72
CA ALA A 98 16.55 -0.86 -7.12
C ALA A 98 15.74 -0.27 -5.96
N SER A 99 15.58 1.05 -5.93
CA SER A 99 14.88 1.77 -4.86
C SER A 99 13.43 1.31 -4.64
N GLY A 100 12.74 0.88 -5.70
CA GLY A 100 11.42 0.25 -5.59
C GLY A 100 11.42 -1.01 -4.73
N TYR A 101 12.46 -1.86 -4.84
CA TYR A 101 12.59 -3.04 -3.98
C TYR A 101 12.97 -2.67 -2.55
N GLN A 102 13.85 -1.69 -2.39
CA GLN A 102 14.22 -1.16 -1.08
C GLN A 102 13.00 -0.60 -0.32
N ALA A 103 12.02 -0.05 -1.03
CA ALA A 103 10.77 0.45 -0.44
C ALA A 103 9.71 -0.65 -0.22
N VAL A 104 9.49 -1.52 -1.21
CA VAL A 104 8.37 -2.49 -1.19
C VAL A 104 8.67 -3.73 -0.34
N VAL A 105 9.93 -4.17 -0.26
CA VAL A 105 10.28 -5.38 0.51
C VAL A 105 10.06 -5.17 2.01
N PRO A 106 10.56 -4.09 2.65
CA PRO A 106 10.27 -3.84 4.06
C PRO A 106 8.77 -3.69 4.34
N LEU A 107 8.04 -3.04 3.44
CA LEU A 107 6.58 -2.93 3.51
C LEU A 107 5.92 -4.32 3.56
N LEU A 108 6.17 -5.17 2.55
CA LEU A 108 5.50 -6.45 2.41
C LEU A 108 5.92 -7.46 3.49
N VAL A 109 7.20 -7.49 3.87
CA VAL A 109 7.68 -8.37 4.95
C VAL A 109 6.99 -8.04 6.26
N THR A 110 6.85 -6.75 6.58
CA THR A 110 6.22 -6.32 7.84
C THR A 110 4.72 -6.55 7.82
N VAL A 111 4.04 -6.21 6.71
CA VAL A 111 2.60 -6.44 6.54
C VAL A 111 2.24 -7.92 6.64
N GLU A 112 2.97 -8.80 5.95
CA GLU A 112 2.68 -10.23 5.97
C GLU A 112 3.00 -10.84 7.33
N HIS A 113 4.10 -10.41 7.97
CA HIS A 113 4.39 -10.83 9.34
C HIS A 113 3.25 -10.48 10.30
N GLN A 114 2.77 -9.23 10.24
CA GLN A 114 1.67 -8.76 11.09
C GLN A 114 0.40 -9.57 10.85
N ARG A 115 0.06 -9.81 9.58
CA ARG A 115 -1.09 -10.62 9.17
C ARG A 115 -1.04 -12.08 9.63
N GLU A 116 0.15 -12.65 9.75
CA GLU A 116 0.34 -14.03 10.20
C GLU A 116 0.25 -14.18 11.72
N HIS A 117 0.61 -13.13 12.46
CA HIS A 117 0.78 -13.20 13.92
C HIS A 117 -0.30 -12.44 14.69
N CYS A 118 -1.06 -11.59 14.02
CA CYS A 118 -2.19 -10.87 14.58
C CYS A 118 -3.49 -11.30 13.90
N GLY A 119 -4.60 -11.18 14.63
CA GLY A 119 -5.93 -11.31 14.05
C GLY A 119 -6.25 -10.07 13.22
N ASP A 120 -7.26 -9.32 13.64
CA ASP A 120 -7.59 -8.08 12.97
C ASP A 120 -6.45 -7.08 13.09
N SER A 121 -6.14 -6.35 12.01
CA SER A 121 -4.99 -5.43 11.94
C SER A 121 -5.36 -4.13 11.24
N ARG A 122 -4.72 -3.02 11.61
CA ARG A 122 -4.85 -1.74 10.90
C ARG A 122 -3.49 -1.30 10.39
N PHE A 123 -3.42 -0.94 9.11
CA PHE A 123 -2.23 -0.44 8.46
C PHE A 123 -2.44 1.00 7.99
N ILE A 124 -1.52 1.89 8.36
CA ILE A 124 -1.45 3.26 7.85
C ILE A 124 -0.16 3.34 7.04
N ILE A 125 -0.25 3.47 5.72
CA ILE A 125 0.90 3.39 4.83
C ILE A 125 0.98 4.64 3.98
N GLU A 126 2.11 5.32 4.08
CA GLU A 126 2.40 6.46 3.21
C GLU A 126 3.07 6.02 1.92
N GLU A 127 2.56 6.52 0.80
CA GLU A 127 3.01 6.25 -0.56
C GLU A 127 3.40 4.77 -0.75
N PRO A 128 2.45 3.81 -0.61
CA PRO A 128 2.76 2.38 -0.74
C PRO A 128 3.50 2.07 -2.05
N GLU A 129 3.20 2.82 -3.11
CA GLU A 129 3.75 2.73 -4.46
C GLU A 129 5.15 3.33 -4.65
N LEU A 130 5.76 3.90 -3.62
CA LEU A 130 7.02 4.64 -3.70
C LEU A 130 8.06 3.93 -4.59
N ASN A 131 8.55 4.64 -5.61
CA ASN A 131 9.54 4.18 -6.59
C ASN A 131 9.13 2.99 -7.47
N LEU A 132 7.84 2.60 -7.51
CA LEU A 132 7.34 1.54 -8.39
C LEU A 132 6.79 2.09 -9.71
N TYR A 133 6.98 1.33 -10.78
CA TYR A 133 6.37 1.61 -12.08
C TYR A 133 4.85 1.37 -12.04
N PRO A 134 4.01 2.13 -12.77
CA PRO A 134 2.54 2.10 -12.66
C PRO A 134 1.90 0.70 -12.62
N THR A 135 2.36 -0.24 -13.46
CA THR A 135 1.82 -1.61 -13.48
C THR A 135 2.08 -2.35 -12.17
N ALA A 136 3.26 -2.17 -11.57
CA ALA A 136 3.60 -2.76 -10.27
C ALA A 136 2.85 -2.10 -9.11
N GLN A 137 2.44 -0.83 -9.23
CA GLN A 137 1.61 -0.16 -8.23
C GLN A 137 0.23 -0.80 -8.14
N LYS A 138 -0.41 -1.04 -9.30
CA LYS A 138 -1.69 -1.76 -9.36
C LYS A 138 -1.57 -3.13 -8.68
N ASP A 139 -0.56 -3.92 -9.06
CA ASP A 139 -0.41 -5.26 -8.51
C ASP A 139 -0.08 -5.23 -7.01
N LEU A 140 0.70 -4.25 -6.55
CA LEU A 140 0.93 -4.01 -5.12
C LEU A 140 -0.40 -3.78 -4.39
N ILE A 141 -1.26 -2.88 -4.88
CA ILE A 141 -2.56 -2.60 -4.25
C ILE A 141 -3.44 -3.85 -4.19
N TYR A 142 -3.49 -4.62 -5.28
CA TYR A 142 -4.28 -5.86 -5.31
C TYR A 142 -3.81 -6.84 -4.24
N ASN A 143 -2.49 -6.95 -4.03
CA ASN A 143 -1.90 -7.84 -3.04
C ASN A 143 -1.94 -7.27 -1.60
N LEU A 144 -1.89 -5.95 -1.41
CA LEU A 144 -2.13 -5.35 -0.10
C LEU A 144 -3.57 -5.64 0.34
N VAL A 145 -4.56 -5.50 -0.54
CA VAL A 145 -5.96 -5.80 -0.22
C VAL A 145 -6.17 -7.30 0.08
N SER A 146 -5.67 -8.20 -0.78
CA SER A 146 -6.01 -9.64 -0.68
C SER A 146 -4.97 -10.54 0.00
N GLY A 147 -3.78 -10.01 0.28
CA GLY A 147 -2.59 -10.79 0.65
C GLY A 147 -1.87 -11.47 -0.50
N LEU A 148 -0.58 -11.74 -0.28
CA LEU A 148 0.34 -12.29 -1.29
C LEU A 148 0.07 -13.77 -1.59
N ASP A 149 -0.27 -14.56 -0.57
CA ASP A 149 -0.62 -15.97 -0.74
C ASP A 149 -2.15 -16.16 -0.83
N PRO A 150 -2.72 -16.53 -2.00
CA PRO A 150 -4.15 -16.76 -2.16
C PRO A 150 -4.69 -17.96 -1.37
N LYS A 151 -3.82 -18.83 -0.85
CA LYS A 151 -4.23 -20.01 -0.08
C LYS A 151 -4.34 -19.72 1.41
N LYS A 152 -3.84 -18.57 1.87
CA LYS A 152 -3.95 -18.13 3.27
C LYS A 152 -5.25 -17.37 3.48
N ALA A 153 -5.89 -17.62 4.61
CA ALA A 153 -6.97 -16.78 5.11
C ALA A 153 -6.34 -15.66 5.94
N TYR A 154 -6.60 -14.41 5.56
CA TYR A 154 -6.19 -13.24 6.31
C TYR A 154 -7.33 -12.76 7.22
N GLY A 155 -7.00 -12.24 8.40
CA GLY A 155 -7.97 -11.62 9.31
C GLY A 155 -8.55 -10.32 8.76
N GLY A 156 -9.49 -9.71 9.51
CA GLY A 156 -10.04 -8.40 9.17
C GLY A 156 -8.93 -7.36 9.10
N THR A 157 -8.92 -6.53 8.06
CA THR A 157 -7.87 -5.53 7.90
C THR A 157 -8.45 -4.18 7.52
N GLU A 158 -8.01 -3.13 8.22
CA GLU A 158 -8.29 -1.74 7.86
C GLU A 158 -7.05 -1.10 7.23
N TRP A 159 -7.23 -0.44 6.09
CA TRP A 159 -6.16 0.21 5.34
C TRP A 159 -6.39 1.71 5.28
N VAL A 160 -5.35 2.47 5.61
CA VAL A 160 -5.29 3.91 5.38
C VAL A 160 -4.06 4.17 4.51
N PHE A 161 -4.28 4.73 3.33
CA PHE A 161 -3.21 5.09 2.40
C PHE A 161 -3.13 6.61 2.23
N THR A 162 -1.92 7.14 2.15
CA THR A 162 -1.68 8.44 1.53
C THR A 162 -0.95 8.21 0.22
N THR A 163 -1.37 8.90 -0.84
CA THR A 163 -0.82 8.70 -2.19
C THR A 163 -1.07 9.94 -3.04
N HIS A 164 -0.12 10.23 -3.91
CA HIS A 164 -0.29 11.17 -5.03
C HIS A 164 -0.47 10.43 -6.37
N SER A 165 -0.53 9.09 -6.34
CA SER A 165 -0.55 8.27 -7.54
C SER A 165 -1.97 8.07 -8.06
N PRO A 166 -2.26 8.54 -9.29
CA PRO A 166 -3.54 8.25 -9.93
C PRO A 166 -3.69 6.75 -10.25
N TYR A 167 -2.59 6.00 -10.35
CA TYR A 167 -2.62 4.56 -10.60
C TYR A 167 -3.07 3.77 -9.37
N VAL A 168 -2.72 4.22 -8.15
CA VAL A 168 -3.22 3.63 -6.90
C VAL A 168 -4.72 3.85 -6.78
N LEU A 169 -5.18 5.08 -6.99
CA LEU A 169 -6.60 5.41 -6.97
C LEU A 169 -7.38 4.63 -8.03
N SER A 170 -6.86 4.56 -9.26
CA SER A 170 -7.45 3.77 -10.36
C SER A 170 -7.53 2.28 -10.04
N ALA A 171 -6.50 1.71 -9.39
CA ALA A 171 -6.52 0.31 -8.97
C ALA A 171 -7.63 0.06 -7.93
N LEU A 172 -7.74 0.88 -6.90
CA LEU A 172 -8.81 0.80 -5.89
C LEU A 172 -10.20 0.97 -6.53
N ASN A 173 -10.35 1.95 -7.42
CA ASN A 173 -11.60 2.18 -8.14
C ASN A 173 -12.01 0.98 -9.00
N THR A 174 -11.03 0.32 -9.63
CA THR A 174 -11.25 -0.90 -10.42
C THR A 174 -11.73 -2.06 -9.54
N LEU A 175 -11.17 -2.21 -8.34
CA LEU A 175 -11.59 -3.26 -7.38
C LEU A 175 -13.01 -3.01 -6.85
N MET A 176 -13.40 -1.76 -6.64
CA MET A 176 -14.77 -1.37 -6.28
C MET A 176 -15.75 -1.60 -7.43
N LEU A 177 -15.37 -1.24 -8.66
CA LEU A 177 -16.19 -1.50 -9.84
C LEU A 177 -16.43 -3.00 -10.06
N ALA A 178 -15.40 -3.82 -9.85
CA ALA A 178 -15.51 -5.28 -9.91
C ALA A 178 -16.58 -5.80 -8.94
N TYR A 179 -16.56 -5.34 -7.67
CA TYR A 179 -17.59 -5.67 -6.68
C TYR A 179 -18.99 -5.31 -7.18
N LYS A 180 -19.19 -4.06 -7.65
CA LYS A 180 -20.51 -3.59 -8.10
C LYS A 180 -21.04 -4.40 -9.27
N VAL A 181 -20.22 -4.62 -10.30
CA VAL A 181 -20.64 -5.36 -11.51
C VAL A 181 -20.96 -6.82 -11.17
N ALA A 182 -20.16 -7.45 -10.31
CA ALA A 182 -20.39 -8.83 -9.88
C ALA A 182 -21.72 -9.02 -9.12
N HIS A 183 -22.19 -7.99 -8.38
CA HIS A 183 -23.44 -8.05 -7.62
C HIS A 183 -24.69 -7.64 -8.44
N GLN A 184 -24.56 -7.33 -9.73
CA GLN A 184 -25.71 -7.05 -10.60
C GLN A 184 -26.44 -8.32 -11.06
N SER A 185 -25.70 -9.41 -11.30
CA SER A 185 -26.26 -10.70 -11.71
C SER A 185 -25.24 -11.83 -11.52
N GLU A 186 -25.72 -13.06 -11.38
CA GLU A 186 -24.85 -14.25 -11.26
C GLU A 186 -23.98 -14.48 -12.53
N GLU A 187 -24.50 -14.12 -13.70
CA GLU A 187 -23.76 -14.17 -14.96
C GLU A 187 -22.59 -13.18 -14.95
N ASN A 188 -22.83 -11.95 -14.48
CA ASN A 188 -21.78 -10.94 -14.34
C ASN A 188 -20.76 -11.36 -13.29
N ARG A 189 -21.19 -11.96 -12.18
CA ARG A 189 -20.28 -12.49 -11.16
C ARG A 189 -19.24 -13.42 -11.76
N THR A 190 -19.67 -14.43 -12.51
CA THR A 190 -18.76 -15.40 -13.16
C THR A 190 -17.79 -14.71 -14.13
N LYS A 191 -18.28 -13.75 -14.92
CA LYS A 191 -17.46 -12.98 -15.87
C LYS A 191 -16.43 -12.11 -15.15
N VAL A 192 -16.80 -11.44 -14.06
CA VAL A 192 -15.89 -10.60 -13.28
C VAL A 192 -14.85 -11.44 -12.56
N GLU A 193 -15.21 -12.58 -11.96
CA GLU A 193 -14.25 -13.48 -11.28
C GLU A 193 -13.15 -13.98 -12.24
N ALA A 194 -13.47 -14.13 -13.53
CA ALA A 194 -12.50 -14.48 -14.56
C ALA A 194 -11.52 -13.33 -14.92
N ILE A 195 -11.89 -12.07 -14.64
CA ILE A 195 -11.05 -10.88 -14.89
C ILE A 195 -10.26 -10.52 -13.63
N ILE A 196 -10.94 -10.42 -12.49
CA ILE A 196 -10.39 -10.09 -11.17
C ILE A 196 -10.99 -11.09 -10.16
N PRO A 197 -10.17 -11.95 -9.53
CA PRO A 197 -10.66 -12.89 -8.53
C PRO A 197 -11.41 -12.20 -7.38
N ALA A 198 -12.48 -12.82 -6.89
CA ALA A 198 -13.36 -12.24 -5.86
C ALA A 198 -12.65 -11.77 -4.59
N ARG A 199 -11.52 -12.40 -4.24
CA ARG A 199 -10.69 -12.00 -3.08
C ARG A 199 -10.12 -10.59 -3.15
N HIS A 200 -10.08 -9.97 -4.33
CA HIS A 200 -9.56 -8.62 -4.51
C HIS A 200 -10.67 -7.56 -4.48
N TRP A 201 -11.94 -7.95 -4.56
CA TRP A 201 -13.03 -6.98 -4.67
C TRP A 201 -13.18 -6.18 -3.38
N ILE A 202 -13.44 -4.88 -3.53
CA ILE A 202 -13.67 -3.98 -2.41
C ILE A 202 -15.13 -3.58 -2.44
N ASN A 203 -15.83 -3.76 -1.32
CA ASN A 203 -17.17 -3.22 -1.16
C ASN A 203 -17.10 -1.69 -1.10
N PRO A 204 -17.76 -0.94 -2.01
CA PRO A 204 -17.76 0.51 -1.97
C PRO A 204 -18.29 1.12 -0.67
N ASP A 205 -19.17 0.41 0.04
CA ASP A 205 -19.73 0.89 1.31
C ASP A 205 -18.70 0.85 2.47
N ASP A 206 -17.64 0.04 2.31
CA ASP A 206 -16.53 -0.09 3.26
C ASP A 206 -15.30 0.75 2.82
N PHE A 207 -15.48 1.67 1.87
CA PHE A 207 -14.40 2.46 1.29
C PHE A 207 -14.68 3.96 1.38
N ALA A 208 -13.64 4.73 1.72
CA ALA A 208 -13.68 6.18 1.68
C ALA A 208 -12.41 6.73 1.05
N ALA A 209 -12.55 7.79 0.27
CA ALA A 209 -11.43 8.52 -0.31
C ALA A 209 -11.63 10.02 -0.17
N TYR A 210 -10.55 10.71 0.14
CA TYR A 210 -10.54 12.14 0.42
C TYR A 210 -9.36 12.81 -0.29
N TYR A 211 -9.62 14.03 -0.78
CA TYR A 211 -8.61 14.93 -1.29
C TYR A 211 -8.33 16.00 -0.24
N VAL A 212 -7.05 16.26 -0.01
CA VAL A 212 -6.56 17.24 0.97
C VAL A 212 -5.99 18.42 0.20
N ASP A 213 -6.59 19.58 0.36
CA ASP A 213 -6.19 20.80 -0.36
C ASP A 213 -6.51 22.05 0.44
N GLU A 214 -5.59 23.02 0.39
CA GLU A 214 -5.66 24.29 1.12
C GLU A 214 -6.03 24.16 2.62
N GLY A 215 -5.59 23.08 3.28
CA GLY A 215 -5.92 22.81 4.68
C GLY A 215 -7.35 22.32 4.92
N THR A 216 -8.08 22.01 3.86
CA THR A 216 -9.40 21.39 3.89
C THR A 216 -9.34 19.94 3.41
N VAL A 217 -10.39 19.18 3.73
CA VAL A 217 -10.54 17.79 3.30
C VAL A 217 -11.91 17.65 2.66
N ARG A 218 -11.96 17.14 1.42
CA ARG A 218 -13.21 16.87 0.69
C ARG A 218 -13.26 15.43 0.22
N SER A 219 -14.45 14.82 0.22
CA SER A 219 -14.60 13.47 -0.34
C SER A 219 -14.54 13.52 -1.86
N ILE A 220 -13.83 12.57 -2.45
CA ILE A 220 -13.75 12.38 -3.91
C ILE A 220 -14.62 11.23 -4.41
N ILE A 221 -15.40 10.62 -3.52
CA ILE A 221 -16.37 9.59 -3.88
C ILE A 221 -17.57 10.25 -4.55
N ASN A 222 -17.89 9.80 -5.76
CA ASN A 222 -19.09 10.24 -6.47
C ASN A 222 -20.33 9.63 -5.80
N PRO A 223 -21.25 10.45 -5.25
CA PRO A 223 -22.39 9.96 -4.48
C PRO A 223 -23.41 9.16 -5.30
N LYS A 224 -23.38 9.27 -6.64
CA LYS A 224 -24.28 8.52 -7.53
C LYS A 224 -23.73 7.14 -7.86
N THR A 225 -22.42 7.05 -8.09
CA THR A 225 -21.79 5.80 -8.53
C THR A 225 -21.17 5.03 -7.36
N GLY A 226 -20.85 5.68 -6.24
CA GLY A 226 -20.07 5.08 -5.13
C GLY A 226 -18.64 4.73 -5.55
N LEU A 227 -18.10 5.42 -6.55
CA LEU A 227 -16.75 5.22 -7.10
C LEU A 227 -15.94 6.51 -6.93
N ILE A 228 -14.63 6.43 -7.05
CA ILE A 228 -13.77 7.63 -7.09
C ILE A 228 -14.10 8.41 -8.37
N SER A 229 -14.25 9.73 -8.25
CA SER A 229 -14.62 10.62 -9.36
C SER A 229 -13.46 10.76 -10.36
N ASP A 230 -13.76 10.64 -11.66
CA ASP A 230 -12.75 10.62 -12.73
C ASP A 230 -11.89 11.90 -12.77
N ASN A 231 -12.49 13.07 -12.51
CA ASN A 231 -11.76 14.35 -12.50
C ASN A 231 -10.59 14.36 -11.50
N GLU A 232 -10.76 13.68 -10.37
CA GLU A 232 -9.79 13.69 -9.25
C GLU A 232 -8.62 12.73 -9.48
N LEU A 233 -8.63 11.99 -10.60
CA LEU A 233 -7.53 11.13 -11.02
C LEU A 233 -6.51 11.89 -11.90
N ASP A 234 -6.89 13.03 -12.51
CA ASP A 234 -6.10 13.65 -13.59
C ASP A 234 -5.71 15.13 -13.36
N ASP A 235 -6.12 15.76 -12.25
CA ASP A 235 -6.00 17.22 -12.04
C ASP A 235 -4.58 17.81 -12.30
N VAL A 236 -3.50 17.17 -11.82
CA VAL A 236 -2.13 17.68 -12.06
C VAL A 236 -1.67 17.47 -13.52
N SER A 237 -2.18 16.44 -14.18
CA SER A 237 -1.86 16.16 -15.59
C SER A 237 -2.57 17.15 -16.51
N GLU A 238 -3.77 17.61 -16.16
CA GLU A 238 -4.52 18.61 -16.93
C GLU A 238 -3.83 19.98 -16.91
N ASP A 239 -3.35 20.42 -15.74
CA ASP A 239 -2.62 21.70 -15.61
C ASP A 239 -1.33 21.70 -16.44
N LEU A 240 -0.53 20.62 -16.33
CA LEU A 240 0.70 20.45 -17.11
C LEU A 240 0.43 20.34 -18.61
N ALA A 241 -0.66 19.68 -19.00
CA ALA A 241 -1.06 19.59 -20.41
C ALA A 241 -1.46 20.96 -20.96
N GLY A 242 -2.17 21.78 -20.17
CA GLY A 242 -2.52 23.15 -20.54
C GLY A 242 -1.28 24.03 -20.76
N GLU A 243 -0.30 23.98 -19.85
CA GLU A 243 0.98 24.68 -20.03
C GLU A 243 1.72 24.18 -21.28
N GLN A 244 1.76 22.86 -21.49
CA GLN A 244 2.42 22.26 -22.66
C GLN A 244 1.75 22.66 -23.97
N ASP A 245 0.42 22.73 -24.02
CA ASP A 245 -0.33 23.15 -25.20
C ASP A 245 -0.03 24.62 -25.55
N GLN A 246 0.03 25.50 -24.54
CA GLN A 246 0.43 26.90 -24.73
C GLN A 246 1.86 27.00 -25.29
N LEU A 247 2.79 26.22 -24.75
CA LEU A 247 4.18 26.19 -25.23
C LEU A 247 4.28 25.64 -26.67
N LEU A 248 3.50 24.62 -27.00
CA LEU A 248 3.45 24.02 -28.34
C LEU A 248 2.87 24.99 -29.38
N GLU A 249 1.87 25.79 -29.00
CA GLU A 249 1.31 26.84 -29.87
C GLU A 249 2.38 27.89 -30.21
N LEU A 250 3.11 28.37 -29.20
CA LEU A 250 4.23 29.30 -29.39
C LEU A 250 5.34 28.67 -30.24
N TYR A 251 5.72 27.42 -29.98
CA TYR A 251 6.74 26.71 -30.74
C TYR A 251 6.37 26.53 -32.23
N ARG A 252 5.11 26.18 -32.51
CA ARG A 252 4.59 26.07 -33.88
C ARG A 252 4.59 27.41 -34.60
N SER A 253 4.25 28.50 -33.91
CA SER A 253 4.27 29.85 -34.49
C SER A 253 5.68 30.29 -34.93
N PHE A 254 6.72 29.83 -34.22
CA PHE A 254 8.13 30.10 -34.57
C PHE A 254 8.63 29.27 -35.76
N LEU A 255 8.15 28.04 -35.95
CA LEU A 255 8.52 27.19 -37.09
C LEU A 255 7.91 27.62 -38.42
N HIS A 256 6.87 28.46 -38.39
CA HIS A 256 6.20 29.00 -39.57
C HIS A 256 6.52 30.48 -39.85
N ALA A 257 7.48 31.06 -39.12
CA ALA A 257 8.07 32.37 -39.34
C ALA A 257 9.42 32.26 -40.08
#